data_AF-A0A2N3LM41-F1
#
_entry.id   AF-A0A2N3LM41-F1
#
_cell.length_a   1.000
_cell.length_b   1.000
_cell.length_c   1.000
_cell.angle_alpha   90.00
_cell.angle_beta   90.00
_cell.angle_gamma   90.00
#
_symmetry.space_group_name_H-M   'P 1'
#
loop_
_entity.id
_entity.type
_entity.pdbx_description
1 polymer ?
#
loop_
_entity_poly.entity_id
_entity_poly.type
_entity_poly.pdbx_seq_one_letter_code
_entity_poly.pdbx_strand_id
1 'polypeptide(L)'
;MIYFIIGLAVLIVVILAIRSSRRRNEDSRLKEYHIYTYVVMEKEDEEVFDNADEKLWELAETYPFLIPGQIFCREDRYNDTWENDWDELITNTNYSKEKEPYYLFFSEPIQNRKNAPSILWDTKVLETNNIEEVRKWCEKFEQNIFKEQSSYEYRVGL
;
A
#
# COMPACT_ATOMS: atom_id res chain seq x y z
N MET A 1 -41.17 -10.21 -32.14
CA MET A 1 -40.68 -10.30 -30.74
C MET A 1 -39.45 -11.19 -30.59
N ILE A 2 -39.43 -12.42 -31.16
CA ILE A 2 -38.28 -13.34 -31.08
C ILE A 2 -36.97 -12.71 -31.61
N TYR A 3 -37.01 -12.02 -32.76
CA TYR A 3 -35.82 -11.36 -33.32
C TYR A 3 -35.28 -10.20 -32.47
N PHE A 4 -36.15 -9.55 -31.68
CA PHE A 4 -35.75 -8.47 -30.77
C PHE A 4 -35.01 -9.03 -29.54
N ILE A 5 -35.45 -10.19 -29.03
CA ILE A 5 -34.81 -10.90 -27.93
C ILE A 5 -33.43 -11.44 -28.35
N ILE A 6 -33.34 -12.00 -29.57
CA ILE A 6 -32.07 -12.49 -30.12
C ILE A 6 -31.10 -11.32 -30.36
N GLY A 7 -31.57 -10.20 -30.90
CA GLY A 7 -30.75 -8.99 -31.07
C GLY A 7 -30.19 -8.44 -29.76
N LEU A 8 -31.00 -8.44 -28.69
CA LEU A 8 -30.57 -8.01 -27.36
C LEU A 8 -29.53 -8.96 -26.76
N ALA A 9 -29.72 -10.27 -26.92
CA ALA A 9 -28.77 -11.28 -26.44
C ALA A 9 -27.40 -11.15 -27.13
N VAL A 10 -27.38 -10.92 -28.45
CA VAL A 10 -26.14 -10.71 -29.20
C VAL A 10 -25.44 -9.42 -28.77
N LEU A 11 -26.20 -8.35 -28.52
CA LEU A 11 -25.64 -7.08 -28.03
C LEU A 11 -24.96 -7.24 -26.67
N ILE A 12 -25.58 -7.98 -25.74
CA ILE A 12 -25.01 -8.27 -24.42
C ILE A 12 -23.71 -9.08 -24.54
N VAL A 13 -23.67 -10.08 -25.42
CA VAL A 13 -22.45 -10.89 -25.65
C VAL A 13 -21.32 -10.04 -26.22
N VAL A 14 -21.61 -9.13 -27.15
CA VAL A 14 -20.60 -8.21 -27.72
C VAL A 14 -20.07 -7.25 -26.65
N ILE A 15 -20.94 -6.68 -25.82
CA ILE A 15 -20.53 -5.80 -24.71
C ILE A 15 -19.65 -6.55 -23.72
N LEU A 16 -20.03 -7.78 -23.34
CA LEU A 16 -19.24 -8.63 -22.45
C LEU A 16 -17.89 -9.01 -23.08
N ALA A 17 -17.84 -9.31 -24.38
CA ALA A 17 -16.60 -9.63 -25.09
C ALA A 17 -15.66 -8.42 -25.18
N ILE A 18 -16.17 -7.21 -25.43
CA ILE A 18 -15.37 -5.97 -25.43
C ILE A 18 -14.84 -5.67 -24.02
N ARG A 19 -15.68 -5.81 -22.99
CA ARG A 19 -15.29 -5.57 -21.59
C ARG A 19 -14.28 -6.61 -21.10
N SER A 20 -14.45 -7.87 -21.51
CA SER A 20 -13.50 -8.97 -21.30
C SER A 20 -12.16 -8.71 -22.00
N SER A 21 -12.20 -8.29 -23.27
CA SER A 21 -10.99 -7.98 -24.05
C SER A 21 -10.23 -6.78 -23.49
N ARG A 22 -10.93 -5.74 -23.00
CA ARG A 22 -10.29 -4.61 -22.30
C ARG A 22 -9.65 -5.01 -20.96
N ARG A 23 -10.23 -5.96 -20.23
CA ARG A 23 -9.61 -6.56 -19.02
C ARG A 23 -8.41 -7.45 -19.34
N ARG A 24 -8.30 -7.96 -20.56
CA ARG A 24 -7.24 -8.88 -20.99
C ARG A 24 -6.05 -8.19 -21.67
N ASN A 25 -6.17 -6.90 -21.95
CA ASN A 25 -5.10 -6.02 -22.44
C ASN A 25 -4.44 -5.24 -21.29
N GLU A 26 -4.44 -5.78 -20.07
CA GLU A 26 -3.40 -5.45 -19.10
C GLU A 26 -2.14 -6.13 -19.62
N ASP A 27 -1.23 -5.34 -20.19
CA ASP A 27 0.02 -5.83 -20.74
C ASP A 27 0.77 -6.55 -19.61
N SER A 28 0.85 -7.89 -19.66
CA SER A 28 1.44 -8.73 -18.60
C SER A 28 2.94 -8.47 -18.37
N ARG A 29 3.48 -7.44 -19.01
CA ARG A 29 4.85 -6.93 -18.91
C ARG A 29 4.98 -5.78 -17.91
N LEU A 30 3.90 -5.07 -17.59
CA LEU A 30 3.91 -4.01 -16.59
C LEU A 30 3.78 -4.66 -15.21
N LYS A 31 4.82 -4.53 -14.37
CA LYS A 31 4.71 -4.97 -12.97
C LYS A 31 3.97 -3.89 -12.20
N GLU A 32 2.93 -4.28 -11.48
CA GLU A 32 2.34 -3.43 -10.46
C GLU A 32 3.28 -3.38 -9.25
N TYR A 33 3.62 -2.18 -8.81
CA TYR A 33 4.36 -1.96 -7.57
C TYR A 33 3.38 -1.41 -6.54
N HIS A 34 3.30 -2.10 -5.40
CA HIS A 34 2.56 -1.65 -4.23
C HIS A 34 3.52 -1.63 -3.05
N ILE A 35 3.59 -0.47 -2.39
CA ILE A 35 4.41 -0.24 -1.21
C ILE A 35 3.46 0.14 -0.08
N TYR A 36 3.34 -0.75 0.89
CA TYR A 36 2.47 -0.59 2.05
C TYR A 36 3.20 0.20 3.11
N THR A 37 2.57 1.26 3.62
CA THR A 37 3.21 2.21 4.53
C THR A 37 2.53 2.18 5.89
N TYR A 38 3.33 1.98 6.94
CA TYR A 38 2.87 1.87 8.31
C TYR A 38 3.43 3.03 9.15
N VAL A 39 2.53 3.75 9.82
CA VAL A 39 2.91 4.70 10.88
C VAL A 39 3.00 3.93 12.19
N VAL A 40 4.20 3.92 12.77
CA VAL A 40 4.55 3.19 13.98
C VAL A 40 4.58 4.14 15.17
N MET A 41 3.87 3.76 16.23
CA MET A 41 3.87 4.44 17.53
C MET A 41 3.52 3.45 18.64
N GLU A 42 4.19 3.54 19.78
CA GLU A 42 3.97 2.61 20.90
C GLU A 42 2.55 2.71 21.45
N LYS A 43 2.06 3.92 21.69
CA LYS A 43 0.67 4.16 22.07
C LYS A 43 0.02 4.94 20.94
N GLU A 44 -1.14 4.50 20.50
CA GLU A 44 -1.92 5.21 19.49
C GLU A 44 -2.29 6.62 19.98
N ASP A 45 -1.81 7.62 19.25
CA ASP A 45 -2.20 9.03 19.39
C ASP A 45 -2.81 9.46 18.06
N GLU A 46 -4.13 9.67 18.07
CA GLU A 46 -4.93 9.96 16.86
C GLU A 46 -4.47 11.23 16.15
N GLU A 47 -4.12 12.29 16.89
CA GLU A 47 -3.68 13.56 16.30
C GLU A 47 -2.30 13.42 15.63
N VAL A 48 -1.39 12.67 16.26
CA VAL A 48 -0.07 12.38 15.70
C VAL A 48 -0.18 11.48 14.48
N PHE A 49 -1.06 10.46 14.55
CA PHE A 49 -1.31 9.55 13.44
C PHE A 49 -1.90 10.29 12.24
N ASP A 50 -2.96 11.06 12.43
CA ASP A 50 -3.65 11.77 11.35
C ASP A 50 -2.69 12.71 10.60
N ASN A 51 -1.85 13.46 11.34
CA ASN A 51 -0.85 14.36 10.75
C ASN A 51 0.28 13.61 10.01
N ALA A 52 0.66 12.43 10.49
CA ALA A 52 1.64 11.59 9.82
C ALA A 52 1.05 10.93 8.56
N ASP A 53 -0.16 10.42 8.64
CA ASP A 53 -0.88 9.75 7.54
C ASP A 53 -1.27 10.74 6.44
N GLU A 54 -1.72 11.96 6.78
CA GLU A 54 -2.04 13.01 5.80
C GLU A 54 -0.86 13.30 4.87
N LYS A 55 0.36 13.39 5.42
CA LYS A 55 1.58 13.57 4.62
C LYS A 55 1.89 12.38 3.72
N LEU A 56 1.58 11.17 4.15
CA LEU A 56 1.73 9.97 3.31
C LEU A 56 0.68 9.95 2.20
N TRP A 57 -0.54 10.42 2.47
CA TRP A 57 -1.58 10.62 1.46
C TRP A 57 -1.19 11.64 0.40
N GLU A 58 -0.66 12.81 0.80
CA GLU A 58 -0.12 13.81 -0.12
C GLU A 58 0.96 13.21 -1.05
N LEU A 59 1.84 12.38 -0.48
CA LEU A 59 2.84 11.66 -1.27
C LEU A 59 2.19 10.62 -2.18
N ALA A 60 1.18 9.88 -1.73
CA ALA A 60 0.49 8.86 -2.54
C ALA A 60 -0.29 9.45 -3.71
N GLU A 61 -0.78 10.69 -3.60
CA GLU A 61 -1.38 11.42 -4.74
C GLU A 61 -0.35 11.64 -5.87
N THR A 62 0.91 11.86 -5.50
CA THR A 62 2.02 12.05 -6.44
C THR A 62 2.63 10.72 -6.89
N TYR A 63 2.71 9.76 -5.96
CA TYR A 63 3.36 8.46 -6.10
C TYR A 63 2.37 7.32 -5.85
N PRO A 64 1.61 6.91 -6.88
CA PRO A 64 0.45 6.05 -6.68
C PRO A 64 0.80 4.63 -6.19
N PHE A 65 2.06 4.19 -6.33
CA PHE A 65 2.54 2.92 -5.78
C PHE A 65 2.51 2.88 -4.24
N LEU A 66 2.43 4.02 -3.56
CA LEU A 66 2.28 4.08 -2.11
C LEU A 66 0.85 3.76 -1.69
N ILE A 67 0.71 2.94 -0.66
CA ILE A 67 -0.56 2.55 -0.07
C ILE A 67 -0.57 2.99 1.42
N PRO A 68 -1.02 4.24 1.71
CA PRO A 68 -1.11 4.79 3.06
C PRO A 68 -2.30 4.26 3.87
N GLY A 69 -2.44 4.74 5.12
CA GLY A 69 -3.57 4.43 5.99
C GLY A 69 -3.39 3.23 6.92
N GLN A 70 -2.17 2.76 7.16
CA GLN A 70 -1.92 1.69 8.14
C GLN A 70 -1.21 2.23 9.38
N ILE A 71 -1.74 1.88 10.56
CA ILE A 71 -1.09 2.09 11.85
C ILE A 71 -0.48 0.77 12.36
N PHE A 72 0.67 0.87 13.02
CA PHE A 72 1.28 -0.23 13.75
C PHE A 72 1.59 0.25 15.17
N CYS A 73 0.79 -0.17 16.14
CA CYS A 73 0.94 0.25 17.52
C CYS A 73 1.00 -0.92 18.50
N ARG A 74 1.69 -0.71 19.64
CA ARG A 74 1.72 -1.70 20.73
C ARG A 74 0.39 -1.71 21.46
N GLU A 75 -0.12 -0.52 21.76
CA GLU A 75 -1.35 -0.29 22.49
C GLU A 75 -2.23 0.64 21.65
N ASP A 76 -3.41 0.17 21.30
CA ASP A 76 -4.38 0.95 20.52
C ASP A 76 -5.17 1.92 21.42
N ARG A 77 -6.00 2.76 20.80
CA ARG A 77 -6.85 3.73 21.52
C ARG A 77 -7.88 3.10 22.47
N TYR A 78 -8.15 1.80 22.35
CA TYR A 78 -9.04 1.04 23.21
C TYR A 78 -8.30 0.30 24.33
N ASN A 79 -6.96 0.44 24.40
CA ASN A 79 -6.04 -0.25 25.29
C ASN A 79 -5.92 -1.77 25.01
N ASP A 80 -6.22 -2.21 23.79
CA ASP A 80 -5.85 -3.55 23.35
C ASP A 80 -4.34 -3.58 23.03
N THR A 81 -3.65 -4.63 23.48
CA THR A 81 -2.19 -4.75 23.38
C THR A 81 -1.73 -5.85 22.43
N TRP A 82 -0.72 -5.54 21.63
CA TRP A 82 -0.15 -6.38 20.57
C TRP A 82 1.34 -6.69 20.84
N GLU A 83 1.64 -7.25 22.01
CA GLU A 83 3.01 -7.43 22.51
C GLU A 83 3.91 -8.27 21.59
N ASN A 84 3.40 -9.37 21.02
CA ASN A 84 4.21 -10.25 20.16
C ASN A 84 4.68 -9.53 18.89
N ASP A 85 3.76 -8.82 18.22
CA ASP A 85 4.05 -8.07 16.99
C ASP A 85 5.00 -6.90 17.30
N TRP A 86 4.85 -6.31 18.49
CA TRP A 86 5.72 -5.24 18.98
C TRP A 86 7.15 -5.71 19.28
N ASP A 87 7.32 -6.86 19.93
CA ASP A 87 8.62 -7.46 20.19
C ASP A 87 9.34 -7.84 18.88
N GLU A 88 8.60 -8.36 17.90
CA GLU A 88 9.13 -8.58 16.55
C GLU A 88 9.58 -7.28 15.91
N LEU A 89 8.80 -6.20 16.03
CA LEU A 89 9.15 -4.88 15.50
C LEU A 89 10.45 -4.34 16.11
N ILE A 90 10.59 -4.39 17.43
CA ILE A 90 11.81 -3.94 18.13
C ILE A 90 13.02 -4.76 17.68
N THR A 91 12.84 -6.06 17.44
CA THR A 91 13.93 -6.95 17.03
C THR A 91 14.38 -6.71 15.59
N ASN A 92 13.48 -6.28 14.70
CA ASN A 92 13.74 -6.21 13.25
C ASN A 92 13.90 -4.78 12.70
N THR A 93 13.81 -3.75 13.54
CA THR A 93 13.84 -2.34 13.12
C THR A 93 14.72 -1.48 14.02
N ASN A 94 15.05 -0.28 13.56
CA ASN A 94 15.75 0.75 14.36
C ASN A 94 14.78 1.69 15.10
N TYR A 95 13.55 1.22 15.35
CA TYR A 95 12.53 1.95 16.07
C TYR A 95 12.99 2.34 17.48
N SER A 96 12.57 3.53 17.91
CA SER A 96 12.73 4.01 19.29
C SER A 96 11.67 5.06 19.58
N LYS A 97 11.17 5.10 20.83
CA LYS A 97 10.10 6.03 21.25
C LYS A 97 10.39 7.51 20.93
N GLU A 98 11.64 7.95 21.04
CA GLU A 98 12.04 9.34 20.73
C GLU A 98 11.97 9.71 19.25
N LYS A 99 11.78 8.72 18.36
CA LYS A 99 11.70 8.90 16.90
C LYS A 99 10.28 8.77 16.37
N GLU A 100 9.26 8.78 17.22
CA GLU A 100 7.88 8.80 16.76
C GLU A 100 7.51 10.17 16.13
N PRO A 101 6.64 10.19 15.10
CA PRO A 101 6.11 9.04 14.36
C PRO A 101 7.20 8.37 13.51
N TYR A 102 7.26 7.04 13.57
CA TYR A 102 8.23 6.24 12.83
C TYR A 102 7.55 5.57 11.63
N TYR A 103 8.15 5.58 10.46
CA TYR A 103 7.56 5.07 9.24
C TYR A 103 8.26 3.78 8.80
N LEU A 104 7.45 2.77 8.48
CA LEU A 104 7.91 1.51 7.88
C LEU A 104 7.23 1.29 6.54
N PHE A 105 8.00 0.82 5.55
CA PHE A 105 7.51 0.56 4.19
C PHE A 105 7.85 -0.87 3.80
N PHE A 106 6.89 -1.58 3.23
CA PHE A 106 7.04 -2.97 2.79
C PHE A 106 6.54 -3.17 1.37
N SER A 107 7.18 -4.06 0.61
CA SER A 107 6.67 -4.50 -0.70
C SER A 107 5.51 -5.49 -0.60
N GLU A 108 5.26 -6.06 0.59
CA GLU A 108 4.14 -6.92 0.89
C GLU A 108 3.35 -6.40 2.09
N PRO A 109 2.01 -6.57 2.15
CA PRO A 109 1.22 -6.10 3.27
C PRO A 109 1.45 -6.98 4.50
N ILE A 110 1.57 -6.36 5.67
CA ILE A 110 1.51 -7.04 6.95
C ILE A 110 0.09 -7.60 7.13
N GLN A 111 -0.03 -8.93 7.10
CA GLN A 111 -1.31 -9.60 7.32
C GLN A 111 -1.62 -9.62 8.82
N ASN A 112 -2.39 -8.65 9.31
CA ASN A 112 -2.89 -8.70 10.69
C ASN A 112 -4.02 -9.74 10.80
N ARG A 113 -3.68 -11.02 11.05
CA ARG A 113 -4.64 -12.07 11.42
C ARG A 113 -4.16 -12.74 12.69
N LYS A 114 -5.08 -13.09 13.59
CA LYS A 114 -4.84 -13.85 14.84
C LYS A 114 -4.01 -15.15 14.69
N ASN A 115 -3.84 -15.66 13.47
CA ASN A 115 -3.03 -16.84 13.13
C ASN A 115 -2.17 -16.58 11.87
N ALA A 116 -1.81 -15.33 11.59
CA ALA A 116 -0.97 -15.01 10.47
C ALA A 116 0.44 -15.57 10.68
N PRO A 117 1.13 -15.99 9.61
CA PRO A 117 2.57 -16.17 9.66
C PRO A 117 3.24 -14.87 10.13
N SER A 118 4.37 -15.01 10.83
CA SER A 118 5.21 -13.89 11.29
C SER A 118 5.40 -12.83 10.21
N ILE A 119 5.57 -11.58 10.62
CA ILE A 119 5.73 -10.45 9.71
C ILE A 119 6.91 -10.72 8.76
N LEU A 120 6.72 -10.51 7.45
CA LEU A 120 7.74 -10.74 6.42
C LEU A 120 8.74 -9.57 6.40
N TRP A 121 9.59 -9.51 7.41
CA TRP A 121 10.56 -8.43 7.61
C TRP A 121 11.58 -8.29 6.46
N ASP A 122 11.80 -9.34 5.68
CA ASP A 122 12.64 -9.36 4.48
C ASP A 122 12.05 -8.53 3.32
N THR A 123 10.76 -8.21 3.38
CA THR A 123 10.06 -7.36 2.39
C THR A 123 10.12 -5.86 2.74
N LYS A 124 10.78 -5.48 3.85
CA LYS A 124 10.97 -4.09 4.26
C LYS A 124 11.85 -3.35 3.26
N VAL A 125 11.36 -2.24 2.70
CA VAL A 125 12.06 -1.44 1.69
C VAL A 125 12.58 -0.10 2.20
N LEU A 126 11.98 0.43 3.28
CA LEU A 126 12.39 1.67 3.93
C LEU A 126 11.97 1.64 5.41
N GLU A 127 12.80 2.22 6.27
CA GLU A 127 12.44 2.62 7.62
C GLU A 127 13.04 4.00 7.91
N THR A 128 12.27 4.93 8.47
CA THR A 128 12.73 6.30 8.80
C THR A 128 11.74 6.98 9.73
N ASN A 129 12.14 8.03 10.43
CA ASN A 129 11.23 8.94 11.14
C ASN A 129 11.11 10.33 10.47
N ASN A 130 11.63 10.46 9.25
CA ASN A 130 11.70 11.73 8.55
C ASN A 130 10.95 11.67 7.23
N ILE A 131 9.86 12.43 7.12
CA ILE A 131 9.03 12.49 5.92
C ILE A 131 9.80 13.01 4.69
N GLU A 132 10.83 13.84 4.88
CA GLU A 132 11.69 14.31 3.78
C GLU A 132 12.56 13.19 3.19
N GLU A 133 12.92 12.19 4.00
CA GLU A 133 13.61 10.99 3.52
C GLU A 133 12.67 10.10 2.73
N VAL A 134 11.41 9.98 3.18
CA VAL A 134 10.36 9.28 2.43
C VAL A 134 10.18 9.91 1.05
N ARG A 135 10.04 11.24 0.97
CA ARG A 135 9.88 11.95 -0.32
C ARG A 135 11.04 11.66 -1.27
N LYS A 136 12.27 11.81 -0.80
CA LYS A 136 13.49 11.51 -1.60
C LYS A 136 13.58 10.05 -2.01
N TRP A 137 13.10 9.13 -1.17
CA TRP A 137 13.05 7.71 -1.50
C TRP A 137 12.04 7.46 -2.61
N CYS A 138 10.84 8.05 -2.53
CA CYS A 138 9.80 7.91 -3.55
C CYS A 138 10.29 8.40 -4.92
N GLU A 139 10.93 9.57 -4.99
CA GLU A 139 11.54 10.10 -6.22
C GLU A 139 12.53 9.11 -6.85
N LYS A 140 13.41 8.51 -6.03
CA LYS A 140 14.40 7.54 -6.50
C LYS A 140 13.77 6.23 -6.94
N PHE A 141 12.78 5.76 -6.19
CA PHE A 141 12.06 4.53 -6.47
C PHE A 141 11.30 4.64 -7.80
N GLU A 142 10.58 5.74 -8.00
CA GLU A 142 9.90 6.05 -9.25
C GLU A 142 10.87 6.10 -10.44
N GLN A 143 12.02 6.78 -10.29
CA GLN A 143 13.06 6.80 -11.33
C GLN A 143 13.57 5.40 -11.68
N ASN A 144 13.66 4.49 -10.71
CA ASN A 144 14.08 3.12 -10.96
C ASN A 144 13.00 2.34 -11.71
N ILE A 145 11.72 2.50 -11.35
CA ILE A 145 10.60 1.93 -12.08
C ILE A 145 10.63 2.40 -13.54
N PHE A 146 10.80 3.70 -13.79
CA PHE A 146 10.90 4.24 -15.14
C PHE A 146 12.07 3.68 -15.94
N LYS A 147 13.23 3.47 -15.32
CA LYS A 147 14.38 2.83 -15.98
C LYS A 147 14.11 1.37 -16.34
N GLU A 148 13.39 0.64 -15.48
CA GLU A 148 13.07 -0.77 -15.70
C GLU A 148 11.98 -0.98 -16.76
N GLN A 149 10.96 -0.10 -16.80
CA GLN A 149 9.74 -0.34 -17.57
C GLN A 149 9.45 0.70 -18.66
N SER A 150 10.25 1.76 -18.78
CA SER A 150 10.08 2.89 -19.73
C SER A 150 8.79 3.72 -19.55
N SER A 151 7.77 3.23 -18.83
CA SER A 151 6.54 3.96 -18.49
C SER A 151 5.82 3.33 -17.29
N TYR A 152 4.97 4.10 -16.61
CA TYR A 152 4.06 3.64 -15.56
C TYR A 152 2.61 3.88 -16.01
N GLU A 153 1.78 2.85 -16.11
CA GLU A 153 0.33 3.00 -16.21
C GLU A 153 -0.26 2.74 -14.81
N TYR A 154 -0.87 3.76 -14.21
CA TYR A 154 -1.68 3.58 -13.01
C TYR A 154 -3.15 3.79 -13.34
N ARG A 155 -3.99 2.81 -12.97
CA ARG A 155 -5.43 3.04 -12.87
C ARG A 155 -5.73 3.50 -11.45
N VAL A 156 -6.07 4.77 -11.29
CA VAL A 156 -6.86 5.21 -10.14
C VAL A 156 -8.22 4.55 -10.28
N GLY A 157 -8.43 3.45 -9.55
CA GLY A 157 -9.72 2.76 -9.52
C GLY A 157 -10.73 3.58 -8.72
N LEU A 158 -11.64 4.25 -9.43
CA LEU A 158 -12.95 4.67 -8.90
C LEU A 158 -13.89 3.46 -8.78
#